data_AF-A0A6C0JJI3-F1
#
_entry.id   AF-A0A6C0JJI3-F1
#
_cell.length_a   1.000
_cell.length_b   1.000
_cell.length_c   1.000
_cell.angle_alpha   90.00
_cell.angle_beta   90.00
_cell.angle_gamma   90.00
#
_symmetry.space_group_name_H-M   'P 1'
#
loop_
_entity.id
_entity.type
_entity.pdbx_description
1 polymer ?
#
loop_
_entity_poly.entity_id
_entity_poly.type
_entity_poly.pdbx_seq_one_letter_code
_entity_poly.pdbx_strand_id
1 'polypeptide(L)'
;MDLNVSITWHHFKESIMVSFPEKEDSIILHKGDFITYETREPDGVMIESFTGDDLAGPVGILYRPWRPIENRWASIAISIGHGNLRHIICYPIGFSHYGQHVNWRSVRVINEQKPTVEL
;
A
#
# COMPACT_ATOMS: atom_id res chain seq x y z
N MET A 1 7.63 -14.58 20.30
CA MET A 1 6.33 -14.76 19.62
C MET A 1 6.27 -13.69 18.56
N ASP A 2 6.35 -14.08 17.29
CA ASP A 2 6.12 -13.12 16.21
C ASP A 2 4.64 -12.73 16.26
N LEU A 3 4.40 -11.49 16.67
CA LEU A 3 3.06 -10.91 16.72
C LEU A 3 2.61 -10.66 15.28
N ASN A 4 1.89 -11.63 14.74
CA ASN A 4 1.43 -11.66 13.36
C ASN A 4 0.43 -10.53 13.12
N VAL A 5 0.83 -9.53 12.33
CA VAL A 5 -0.10 -8.54 11.75
C VAL A 5 -1.10 -9.30 10.86
N SER A 6 -2.40 -9.05 11.04
CA SER A 6 -3.42 -9.62 10.17
C SER A 6 -3.94 -8.57 9.19
N ILE A 7 -4.19 -9.01 7.96
CA ILE A 7 -4.68 -8.16 6.88
C ILE A 7 -5.89 -8.85 6.29
N THR A 8 -7.02 -8.16 6.30
CA THR A 8 -8.32 -8.68 5.85
C THR A 8 -9.04 -7.63 5.02
N TRP A 9 -10.00 -8.06 4.22
CA TRP A 9 -10.88 -7.13 3.52
C TRP A 9 -11.82 -6.42 4.48
N HIS A 10 -11.87 -5.09 4.40
CA HIS A 10 -12.91 -4.30 5.07
C HIS A 10 -14.10 -4.08 4.13
N HIS A 11 -13.81 -3.64 2.90
CA HIS A 11 -14.73 -3.65 1.77
C HIS A 11 -14.01 -4.22 0.55
N PHE A 12 -14.52 -5.34 0.00
CA PHE A 12 -13.82 -6.09 -1.04
C PHE A 12 -13.45 -5.19 -2.23
N LYS A 13 -12.17 -5.23 -2.62
CA LYS A 13 -11.51 -4.40 -3.67
C LYS A 13 -11.46 -2.88 -3.43
N GLU A 14 -12.03 -2.37 -2.36
CA GLU A 14 -12.05 -0.92 -2.07
C GLU A 14 -11.28 -0.55 -0.80
N SER A 15 -11.20 -1.44 0.18
CA SER A 15 -10.45 -1.21 1.42
C SER A 15 -10.04 -2.49 2.15
N ILE A 16 -8.94 -2.38 2.88
CA ILE A 16 -8.43 -3.43 3.78
C ILE A 16 -8.34 -2.92 5.20
N MET A 17 -8.45 -3.83 6.16
CA MET A 17 -8.16 -3.59 7.56
C MET A 17 -6.85 -4.30 7.93
N VAL A 18 -5.93 -3.54 8.51
CA VAL A 18 -4.67 -4.02 9.08
C VAL A 18 -4.81 -4.00 10.60
N SER A 19 -4.80 -5.16 11.23
CA SER A 19 -4.93 -5.30 12.68
C SER A 19 -3.61 -5.73 13.33
N PHE A 20 -3.29 -5.10 14.45
CA PHE A 20 -2.07 -5.32 15.21
C PHE A 20 -2.42 -5.98 16.55
N PRO A 21 -2.12 -7.27 16.79
CA PRO A 21 -2.63 -8.00 17.95
C PRO A 21 -2.29 -7.39 19.32
N GLU A 22 -1.16 -6.71 19.41
CA GLU A 22 -0.70 -6.04 20.64
C GLU A 22 -1.18 -4.59 20.79
N LYS A 23 -1.99 -4.09 19.86
CA LYS A 23 -2.63 -2.79 19.92
C LYS A 23 -4.14 -2.97 19.80
N GLU A 24 -4.93 -2.21 20.55
CA GLU A 24 -6.37 -2.10 20.23
C GLU A 24 -6.62 -1.34 18.90
N ASP A 25 -5.55 -0.84 18.28
CA ASP A 25 -5.63 -0.01 17.10
C ASP A 25 -5.57 -0.83 15.81
N SER A 26 -6.43 -0.47 14.86
CA SER A 26 -6.47 -1.05 13.52
C SER A 26 -6.50 0.08 12.50
N ILE A 27 -5.81 -0.12 11.38
CA ILE A 27 -5.77 0.88 10.32
C ILE A 27 -6.63 0.36 9.17
N ILE A 28 -7.58 1.17 8.74
CA ILE A 28 -8.35 0.91 7.51
C ILE A 28 -7.71 1.72 6.38
N LEU A 29 -7.28 1.03 5.33
CA LEU A 29 -6.71 1.64 4.14
C LEU A 29 -7.70 1.55 2.99
N HIS A 30 -7.95 2.68 2.34
CA HIS A 30 -8.87 2.83 1.22
C HIS A 30 -8.12 3.09 -0.08
N LYS A 31 -8.77 2.76 -1.20
CA LYS A 31 -8.35 3.25 -2.51
C LYS A 31 -8.34 4.77 -2.52
N GLY A 32 -7.24 5.36 -2.99
CA GLY A 32 -7.02 6.80 -3.03
C GLY A 32 -6.32 7.38 -1.79
N ASP A 33 -6.15 6.60 -0.73
CA ASP A 33 -5.36 7.02 0.44
C ASP A 33 -3.91 7.28 0.05
N PHE A 34 -3.33 8.33 0.64
CA PHE A 34 -1.92 8.63 0.60
C PHE A 34 -1.26 8.06 1.86
N ILE A 35 -0.35 7.12 1.67
CA ILE A 35 0.33 6.41 2.75
C ILE A 35 1.85 6.56 2.64
N THR A 36 2.54 6.45 3.76
CA THR A 36 4.00 6.29 3.81
C THR A 36 4.40 5.10 4.67
N TYR A 37 5.67 4.72 4.60
CA TYR A 37 6.30 3.62 5.31
C TYR A 37 7.82 3.78 5.26
N GLU A 38 8.56 2.99 6.04
CA GLU A 38 9.99 3.21 6.36
C GLU A 38 10.93 3.42 5.16
N THR A 39 10.63 2.83 3.99
CA THR A 39 11.45 2.96 2.76
C THR A 39 10.93 4.01 1.78
N ARG A 40 9.87 4.72 2.15
CA ARG A 40 9.27 5.81 1.38
C ARG A 40 9.34 7.15 2.08
N GLU A 41 9.55 7.19 3.38
CA GLU A 41 9.71 8.45 4.10
C GLU A 41 10.84 9.32 3.50
N PRO A 42 10.65 10.66 3.45
CA PRO A 42 9.46 11.41 3.87
C PRO A 42 8.34 11.45 2.81
N ASP A 43 8.57 10.89 1.63
CA ASP A 43 7.57 10.81 0.56
C ASP A 43 6.50 9.75 0.86
N GLY A 44 5.52 9.63 -0.04
CA GLY A 44 4.48 8.64 0.09
C GLY A 44 4.05 8.02 -1.23
N VAL A 45 3.03 7.19 -1.13
CA VAL A 45 2.42 6.50 -2.25
C VAL A 45 0.91 6.61 -2.15
N MET A 46 0.24 6.80 -3.28
CA MET A 46 -1.23 6.74 -3.35
C MET A 46 -1.66 5.32 -3.67
N ILE A 47 -2.62 4.80 -2.92
CA ILE A 47 -3.22 3.48 -3.17
C ILE A 47 -4.11 3.57 -4.42
N GLU A 48 -3.80 2.79 -5.45
CA GLU A 48 -4.59 2.74 -6.68
C GLU A 48 -5.67 1.68 -6.65
N SER A 49 -5.33 0.51 -6.13
CA SER A 49 -6.23 -0.63 -6.06
C SER A 49 -5.68 -1.70 -5.14
N PHE A 50 -6.57 -2.56 -4.69
CA PHE A 50 -6.22 -3.77 -3.97
C PHE A 50 -6.30 -4.98 -4.92
N THR A 51 -5.37 -5.91 -4.78
CA THR A 51 -5.32 -7.16 -5.55
C THR A 51 -5.64 -8.34 -4.65
N GLY A 52 -6.19 -9.41 -5.21
CA GLY A 52 -6.64 -10.59 -4.47
C GLY A 52 -8.05 -10.96 -4.95
N ASP A 53 -8.26 -12.26 -5.14
CA ASP A 53 -9.50 -12.78 -5.74
C ASP A 53 -10.42 -13.46 -4.71
N ASP A 54 -9.93 -13.69 -3.49
CA ASP A 54 -10.67 -14.32 -2.40
C ASP A 54 -10.72 -13.40 -1.18
N LEU A 55 -11.85 -13.43 -0.47
CA LEU A 55 -12.06 -12.77 0.81
C LEU A 55 -11.17 -13.34 1.92
N ALA A 56 -10.83 -14.63 1.83
CA ALA A 56 -9.92 -15.31 2.77
C ALA A 56 -8.47 -15.36 2.25
N GLY A 57 -8.24 -14.88 1.03
CA GLY A 57 -6.95 -14.96 0.35
C GLY A 57 -5.98 -13.83 0.70
N PRO A 58 -4.74 -13.93 0.24
CA PRO A 58 -3.77 -12.85 0.34
C PRO A 58 -4.28 -11.60 -0.38
N VAL A 59 -4.07 -10.45 0.26
CA VAL A 59 -4.37 -9.15 -0.35
C VAL A 59 -3.06 -8.52 -0.84
N GLY A 60 -3.13 -7.65 -1.83
CA GLY A 60 -2.00 -6.83 -2.26
C GLY A 60 -2.44 -5.40 -2.49
N ILE A 61 -1.50 -4.46 -2.49
CA ILE A 61 -1.74 -3.04 -2.77
C ILE A 61 -0.96 -2.64 -4.00
N LEU A 62 -1.66 -2.20 -5.04
CA LEU A 62 -1.06 -1.48 -6.15
C LEU A 62 -1.05 0.01 -5.84
N TYR A 63 0.09 0.67 -6.05
CA TYR A 63 0.26 2.07 -5.67
C TYR A 63 1.04 2.91 -6.68
N ARG A 64 0.80 4.22 -6.64
CA ARG A 64 1.55 5.25 -7.36
C ARG A 64 2.45 6.05 -6.41
N PRO A 65 3.78 6.01 -6.56
CA PRO A 65 4.68 6.90 -5.84
C PRO A 65 4.44 8.37 -6.14
N TRP A 66 4.52 9.23 -5.13
CA TRP A 66 4.74 10.65 -5.32
C TRP A 66 6.18 10.88 -5.81
N ARG A 67 6.37 11.85 -6.72
CA ARG A 67 7.69 12.28 -7.20
C ARG A 67 7.86 13.76 -6.90
N PRO A 68 8.46 14.12 -5.74
CA PRO A 68 8.52 15.52 -5.30
C PRO A 68 9.32 16.42 -6.26
N ILE A 69 10.43 15.91 -6.80
CA ILE A 69 11.29 16.65 -7.74
C ILE A 69 10.53 17.00 -9.03
N GLU A 70 9.66 16.10 -9.48
CA GLU A 70 8.88 16.25 -10.71
C GLU A 70 7.48 16.86 -10.47
N ASN A 71 7.17 17.18 -9.20
CA ASN A 71 5.86 17.66 -8.73
C ASN A 71 4.66 16.89 -9.32
N ARG A 72 4.75 15.55 -9.35
CA ARG A 72 3.70 14.72 -9.96
C ARG A 72 3.65 13.32 -9.37
N TRP A 73 2.51 12.67 -9.55
CA TRP A 73 2.41 11.23 -9.35
C TRP A 73 3.16 10.48 -10.46
N ALA A 74 3.77 9.35 -10.10
CA ALA A 74 4.35 8.46 -11.09
C ALA A 74 3.29 8.06 -12.13
N SER A 75 3.63 8.23 -13.41
CA SER A 75 2.77 7.82 -14.53
C SER A 75 2.55 6.31 -14.50
N ILE A 76 1.34 5.88 -14.86
CA ILE A 76 1.03 4.48 -15.12
C ILE A 76 1.60 4.16 -16.51
N ALA A 77 2.67 3.36 -16.60
CA ALA A 77 3.10 2.79 -17.87
C ALA A 77 2.69 1.33 -17.94
N ILE A 78 1.65 1.02 -18.72
CA ILE A 78 1.32 -0.35 -19.10
C ILE A 78 2.21 -0.71 -20.29
N SER A 79 3.50 -0.91 -20.04
CA SER A 79 4.40 -1.46 -21.06
C SER A 79 5.19 -2.60 -20.47
N ILE A 80 5.31 -3.69 -21.24
CA ILE A 80 6.23 -4.80 -20.96
C ILE A 80 7.64 -4.21 -21.02
N GLY A 81 8.20 -3.80 -19.88
CA GLY A 81 9.56 -3.27 -19.85
C GLY A 81 9.85 -2.33 -18.69
N HIS A 82 9.40 -1.08 -18.73
CA HIS A 82 9.96 -0.05 -17.85
C HIS A 82 8.97 1.08 -17.52
N GLY A 83 8.21 0.92 -16.42
CA GLY A 83 7.49 2.01 -15.76
C GLY A 83 6.32 1.54 -14.89
N ASN A 84 6.59 0.76 -13.83
CA ASN A 84 5.55 -0.08 -13.22
C ASN A 84 4.78 0.62 -12.08
N LEU A 85 3.45 0.42 -12.08
CA LEU A 85 2.69 0.34 -10.82
C LEU A 85 3.44 -0.63 -9.92
N ARG A 86 3.81 -0.17 -8.72
CA ARG A 86 4.52 -1.01 -7.78
C ARG A 86 3.49 -1.76 -6.93
N HIS A 87 3.82 -3.00 -6.60
CA HIS A 87 2.96 -3.88 -5.84
C HIS A 87 3.56 -4.10 -4.45
N ILE A 88 2.81 -3.74 -3.41
CA ILE A 88 3.06 -4.24 -2.06
C ILE A 88 2.31 -5.56 -1.98
N ILE A 89 3.06 -6.62 -1.76
CA ILE A 89 2.48 -7.94 -1.56
C ILE A 89 2.16 -8.09 -0.07
N CYS A 90 0.90 -8.33 0.28
CA CYS A 90 0.46 -8.53 1.66
C CYS A 90 0.25 -10.04 1.94
N TYR A 91 1.31 -10.85 1.82
CA TYR A 91 1.26 -12.22 2.33
C TYR A 91 1.56 -12.24 3.84
N PRO A 92 0.91 -13.12 4.62
CA PRO A 92 1.56 -13.70 5.78
C PRO A 92 2.77 -14.51 5.27
N ILE A 93 3.96 -13.89 5.36
CA ILE A 93 5.34 -14.41 5.23
C ILE A 93 5.54 -15.71 4.40
N GLY A 94 6.38 -15.65 3.34
CA GLY A 94 7.17 -16.84 2.95
C GLY A 94 7.52 -17.08 1.47
N PHE A 95 6.96 -16.36 0.50
CA PHE A 95 7.24 -16.62 -0.92
C PHE A 95 7.97 -15.45 -1.61
N SER A 96 9.14 -15.72 -2.19
CA SER A 96 9.97 -14.77 -2.92
C SER A 96 9.44 -14.55 -4.34
N HIS A 97 8.51 -13.61 -4.53
CA HIS A 97 8.09 -13.16 -5.87
C HIS A 97 7.94 -11.63 -5.94
N TYR A 98 7.95 -11.10 -7.16
CA TYR A 98 8.02 -9.69 -7.53
C TYR A 98 7.11 -8.74 -6.72
N GLY A 99 7.68 -7.95 -5.82
CA GLY A 99 6.98 -6.92 -5.06
C GLY A 99 7.84 -6.38 -3.93
N GLN A 100 7.43 -5.26 -3.32
CA GLN A 100 8.13 -4.71 -2.16
C GLN A 100 7.56 -5.32 -0.87
N HIS A 101 8.42 -5.96 -0.07
CA HIS A 101 8.09 -6.34 1.30
C HIS A 101 8.13 -5.07 2.17
N VAL A 102 7.10 -4.86 2.98
CA VAL A 102 6.96 -3.67 3.82
C VAL A 102 6.71 -4.09 5.26
N ASN A 103 7.38 -3.43 6.20
CA ASN A 103 7.02 -3.48 7.60
C ASN A 103 5.68 -2.76 7.83
N TRP A 104 4.59 -3.52 7.97
CA TRP A 104 3.23 -2.97 8.19
C TRP A 104 3.13 -2.08 9.42
N ARG A 105 4.01 -2.23 10.40
CA ARG A 105 4.05 -1.40 11.60
C ARG A 105 4.57 0.02 11.32
N SER A 106 5.27 0.21 10.20
CA SER A 106 5.72 1.53 9.73
C SER A 106 4.69 2.25 8.87
N VAL A 107 3.63 1.55 8.41
CA VAL A 107 2.63 2.15 7.52
C VAL A 107 1.83 3.21 8.26
N ARG A 108 1.70 4.40 7.65
CA ARG A 108 0.91 5.53 8.16
C ARG A 108 0.09 6.13 7.02
N VAL A 109 -1.15 6.50 7.32
CA VAL A 109 -1.97 7.34 6.44
C VAL A 109 -1.55 8.79 6.67
N ILE A 110 -1.24 9.50 5.59
CA ILE A 110 -0.76 10.88 5.58
C ILE A 110 -1.60 11.73 4.62
N ASN A 111 -2.91 11.47 4.58
CA ASN A 111 -3.85 12.12 3.67
C ASN A 111 -3.84 13.65 3.77
N GLU A 112 -3.57 14.20 4.95
CA GLU A 112 -3.41 15.63 5.20
C GLU A 112 -2.19 16.25 4.50
N GLN A 113 -1.22 15.42 4.11
CA GLN A 113 -0.01 15.82 3.38
C GLN A 113 -0.13 15.55 1.87
N LYS A 114 -1.32 15.13 1.39
CA LYS A 114 -1.53 14.77 -0.01
C LYS A 114 -1.27 15.99 -0.91
N PRO A 115 -0.33 15.91 -1.86
CA PRO A 115 -0.03 17.02 -2.75
C PRO A 115 -1.21 17.39 -3.66
N THR A 116 -1.49 18.68 -3.76
CA THR A 116 -2.42 19.22 -4.76
C THR A 116 -1.67 19.32 -6.08
N VAL A 117 -2.07 18.54 -7.08
CA VAL A 117 -1.58 18.69 -8.45
C VAL A 117 -2.54 19.64 -9.16
N GLU A 118 -2.12 20.86 -9.43
CA GLU A 118 -2.84 21.74 -10.35
C GLU A 118 -2.74 21.14 -11.75
N LEU A 119 -3.91 20.93 -12.39
CA LEU A 119 -4.02 20.39 -13.75
C LEU A 119 -3.75 21.47 -14.80
#